data_AF-A0A428UQJ6-F1
#
_entry.id   AF-A0A428UQJ6-F1
#
_cell.length_a   1.000
_cell.length_b   1.000
_cell.length_c   1.000
_cell.angle_alpha   90.00
_cell.angle_beta   90.00
_cell.angle_gamma   90.00
#
_symmetry.space_group_name_H-M   'P 1'
#
loop_
_entity.id
_entity.type
_entity.pdbx_description
1 polymer ?
#
loop_
_entity_poly.entity_id
_entity_poly.type
_entity_poly.pdbx_seq_one_letter_code
_entity_poly.pdbx_strand_id
1 'polypeptide(L)'
;MSNRKRSRSIAEENRAECPFTIGYANGPSRAEQERHKNKKRKRGEGQDDDKRVQIQISPFSPTGSFKTHDTMDLYYTVEPSKRWQDMTRYNSFVLNGIKYYSEGFVFVANEATIERQRAAGTLGSIGPLKKSDDDWVARILEIRAADEHHVYARVYWMYWPDELPSGTLDGKKTVQGRQPYHGQNELIASNHMDVINVVSVTQPATVNQWIESDDEEIQDALYWRQAYDCRNSQLSSVDLMCKCQTPANPDKTLIGCTSSECGKWMHRECLSHDVLMQVFERLGTTKPHRTEGTIVKEEKV
;
A
#
# COMPACT_ATOMS: atom_id res chain seq x y z
N MET A 1 20.72 10.18 6.43
CA MET A 1 20.32 9.41 7.62
C MET A 1 19.84 8.07 7.13
N SER A 2 20.49 6.98 7.56
CA SER A 2 20.26 5.64 7.02
C SER A 2 18.87 5.16 7.45
N ASN A 3 17.93 5.07 6.50
CA ASN A 3 16.66 4.37 6.74
C ASN A 3 17.00 2.96 7.18
N ARG A 4 16.63 2.61 8.42
CA ARG A 4 16.93 1.31 9.03
C ARG A 4 16.45 0.23 8.07
N LYS A 5 17.42 -0.46 7.47
CA LYS A 5 17.25 -1.73 6.77
C LYS A 5 16.37 -2.63 7.65
N ARG A 6 15.38 -3.32 7.05
CA ARG A 6 14.71 -4.48 7.67
C ARG A 6 15.80 -5.34 8.33
N SER A 7 15.68 -5.60 9.64
CA SER A 7 16.70 -6.31 10.41
C SER A 7 16.89 -7.70 9.81
N ARG A 8 18.08 -7.96 9.24
CA ARG A 8 18.46 -9.27 8.74
C ARG A 8 18.81 -10.16 9.92
N SER A 9 17.93 -11.10 10.24
CA SER A 9 18.20 -12.21 11.17
C SER A 9 18.73 -13.44 10.42
N ILE A 10 19.39 -14.31 11.18
CA ILE A 10 20.26 -15.46 10.84
C ILE A 10 19.60 -16.59 9.99
N ALA A 11 18.40 -16.38 9.42
CA ALA A 11 17.70 -17.36 8.59
C ALA A 11 18.05 -17.27 7.08
N GLU A 12 19.30 -16.90 6.73
CA GLU A 12 19.70 -16.59 5.34
C GLU A 12 19.76 -17.81 4.40
N GLU A 13 19.88 -19.05 4.89
CA GLU A 13 20.13 -20.23 4.03
C GLU A 13 18.97 -20.66 3.12
N ASN A 14 17.70 -20.30 3.41
CA ASN A 14 16.56 -20.71 2.56
C ASN A 14 15.80 -19.52 1.96
N ARG A 15 16.38 -18.31 1.98
CA ARG A 15 15.81 -17.20 1.21
C ARG A 15 16.22 -17.34 -0.23
N ALA A 16 15.31 -17.05 -1.15
CA ALA A 16 15.65 -16.88 -2.55
C ALA A 16 16.75 -15.82 -2.65
N GLU A 17 17.96 -16.24 -3.01
CA GLU A 17 19.12 -15.35 -3.00
C GLU A 17 18.95 -14.27 -4.07
N CYS A 18 19.10 -13.01 -3.65
CA CYS A 18 19.09 -11.86 -4.54
C CYS A 18 20.38 -11.05 -4.32
N PRO A 19 21.28 -11.00 -5.32
CA PRO A 19 22.55 -10.29 -5.19
C PRO A 19 22.43 -8.78 -5.46
N PHE A 20 21.23 -8.28 -5.77
CA PHE A 20 21.00 -6.90 -6.16
C PHE A 20 20.39 -6.09 -5.02
N THR A 21 20.76 -4.82 -4.96
CA THR A 21 20.22 -3.87 -3.99
C THR A 21 19.88 -2.54 -4.66
N ILE A 22 18.82 -1.89 -4.20
CA ILE A 22 18.44 -0.56 -4.64
C ILE A 22 19.12 0.50 -3.80
N GLY A 23 19.78 1.46 -4.46
CA GLY A 23 20.21 2.71 -3.87
C GLY A 23 19.29 3.85 -4.27
N TYR A 24 18.86 4.69 -3.33
CA TYR A 24 18.13 5.92 -3.64
C TYR A 24 19.10 7.07 -3.82
N ALA A 25 18.91 7.84 -4.89
CA ALA A 25 19.69 9.03 -5.20
C ALA A 25 18.81 10.28 -5.09
N ASN A 26 19.44 11.41 -4.78
CA ASN A 26 18.79 12.69 -5.01
C ASN A 26 18.72 12.94 -6.51
N GLY A 27 17.58 13.44 -6.97
CA GLY A 27 17.43 13.81 -8.38
C GLY A 27 18.46 14.89 -8.78
N PRO A 28 18.86 14.92 -10.06
CA PRO A 28 19.71 15.99 -10.56
C PRO A 28 18.99 17.31 -10.36
N SER A 29 19.74 18.32 -9.91
CA SER A 29 19.24 19.68 -9.75
C SER A 29 18.65 20.21 -11.05
N ARG A 30 17.74 21.17 -10.98
CA ARG A 30 17.13 21.81 -12.16
C ARG A 30 18.20 22.35 -13.14
N ALA A 31 19.34 22.81 -12.64
CA ALA A 31 20.48 23.25 -13.44
C ALA A 31 21.18 22.09 -14.18
N GLU A 32 21.29 20.92 -13.55
CA GLU A 32 21.86 19.71 -14.16
C GLU A 32 20.90 19.13 -15.21
N GLN A 33 19.60 19.13 -14.97
CA GLN A 33 18.59 18.68 -15.94
C GLN A 33 18.65 19.49 -17.24
N GLU A 34 18.76 20.82 -17.15
CA GLU A 34 18.90 21.71 -18.31
C GLU A 34 20.26 21.51 -19.02
N ARG A 35 21.35 21.26 -18.28
CA ARG A 35 22.65 20.91 -18.86
C ARG A 35 22.63 19.57 -19.60
N HIS A 36 21.96 18.56 -19.06
CA HIS A 36 21.83 17.24 -19.70
C HIS A 36 20.98 17.28 -20.97
N LYS A 37 19.89 18.08 -21.01
CA LYS A 37 19.11 18.32 -22.24
C LYS A 37 19.97 18.94 -23.35
N ASN A 38 20.84 19.89 -22.99
CA ASN A 38 21.77 20.52 -23.95
C ASN A 38 22.91 19.58 -24.37
N LYS A 39 23.38 18.68 -23.49
CA LYS A 39 24.43 17.69 -23.81
C LYS A 39 23.92 16.57 -24.72
N LYS A 40 22.67 16.11 -24.52
CA LYS A 40 22.02 15.08 -25.36
C LYS A 40 21.78 15.56 -26.81
N ARG A 41 21.66 16.88 -27.03
CA ARG A 41 21.61 17.48 -28.38
C ARG A 41 22.95 17.52 -29.11
N LYS A 42 24.09 17.21 -28.45
CA LYS A 42 25.43 17.47 -29.01
C LYS A 42 26.39 16.28 -29.10
N ARG A 43 26.01 15.07 -28.67
CA ARG A 43 26.88 13.88 -28.83
C ARG A 43 26.07 12.61 -29.13
N GLY A 44 26.29 12.07 -30.32
CA GLY A 44 26.22 10.63 -30.57
C GLY A 44 27.43 9.95 -29.93
N GLU A 45 27.19 8.72 -29.48
CA GLU A 45 28.15 7.67 -29.12
C GLU A 45 29.08 7.85 -27.90
N GLY A 46 29.08 6.82 -27.06
CA GLY A 46 30.23 6.35 -26.27
C GLY A 46 30.65 7.20 -25.08
N GLN A 47 30.03 7.00 -23.92
CA GLN A 47 30.76 7.18 -22.65
C GLN A 47 30.24 6.21 -21.59
N ASP A 48 31.16 5.37 -21.14
CA ASP A 48 31.07 4.35 -20.09
C ASP A 48 30.68 5.03 -18.76
N ASP A 49 29.41 4.91 -18.37
CA ASP A 49 28.80 5.65 -17.27
C ASP A 49 28.14 4.62 -16.33
N ASP A 50 29.00 3.78 -15.74
CA ASP A 50 28.65 2.58 -14.95
C ASP A 50 27.78 2.89 -13.69
N LYS A 51 27.55 4.17 -13.40
CA LYS A 51 26.72 4.68 -12.28
C LYS A 51 25.65 5.68 -12.73
N ARG A 52 25.00 5.45 -13.88
CA ARG A 52 23.88 6.29 -14.27
C ARG A 52 22.70 6.11 -13.33
N VAL A 53 22.44 7.15 -12.53
CA VAL A 53 21.19 7.31 -11.78
C VAL A 53 20.02 7.24 -12.75
N GLN A 54 19.10 6.31 -12.50
CA GLN A 54 17.89 6.09 -13.27
C GLN A 54 16.71 6.79 -12.59
N ILE A 55 15.68 7.15 -13.37
CA ILE A 55 14.42 7.66 -12.85
C ILE A 55 13.34 6.59 -13.02
N GLN A 56 12.59 6.31 -11.97
CA GLN A 56 11.37 5.50 -12.00
C GLN A 56 10.19 6.44 -11.83
N ILE A 57 9.41 6.58 -12.89
CA ILE A 57 8.10 7.23 -12.81
C ILE A 57 7.18 6.30 -12.03
N SER A 58 6.48 6.82 -11.02
CA SER A 58 5.56 6.05 -10.21
C SER A 58 4.40 5.54 -11.06
N PRO A 59 4.07 4.24 -11.01
CA PRO A 59 2.88 3.70 -11.65
C PRO A 59 1.63 3.87 -10.78
N PHE A 60 1.76 4.53 -9.62
CA PHE A 60 0.68 4.82 -8.68
C PHE A 60 0.39 6.32 -8.70
N SER A 61 -0.89 6.66 -8.87
CA SER A 61 -1.42 8.03 -8.85
C SER A 61 -2.53 8.10 -7.81
N PRO A 62 -2.22 8.25 -6.51
CA PRO A 62 -3.24 8.38 -5.46
C PRO A 62 -4.12 9.60 -5.74
N THR A 63 -5.40 9.53 -5.36
CA THR A 63 -6.34 10.66 -5.47
C THR A 63 -5.95 11.79 -4.53
N GLY A 64 -5.44 11.44 -3.35
CA GLY A 64 -4.91 12.40 -2.39
C GLY A 64 -3.51 12.92 -2.72
N SER A 65 -3.07 13.87 -1.89
CA SER A 65 -1.79 14.56 -2.04
C SER A 65 -0.84 14.23 -0.90
N PHE A 66 0.46 14.31 -1.16
CA PHE A 66 1.49 14.37 -0.13
C PHE A 66 1.80 15.83 0.22
N LYS A 67 2.36 16.09 1.41
CA LYS A 67 2.73 17.47 1.78
C LYS A 67 4.09 17.91 1.26
N THR A 68 4.99 16.95 1.02
CA THR A 68 6.39 17.26 0.71
C THR A 68 6.74 17.10 -0.76
N HIS A 69 6.12 16.15 -1.46
CA HIS A 69 6.45 15.82 -2.83
C HIS A 69 5.18 15.71 -3.66
N ASP A 70 5.18 16.33 -4.84
CA ASP A 70 4.01 16.28 -5.73
C ASP A 70 3.84 14.89 -6.37
N THR A 71 4.93 14.15 -6.55
CA THR A 71 4.93 12.80 -7.15
C THR A 71 5.73 11.81 -6.31
N MET A 72 5.43 10.53 -6.53
CA MET A 72 6.15 9.39 -5.94
C MET A 72 7.36 8.96 -6.78
N ASP A 73 7.78 9.76 -7.77
CA ASP A 73 8.88 9.41 -8.65
C ASP A 73 10.20 9.36 -7.88
N LEU A 74 11.03 8.37 -8.20
CA LEU A 74 12.29 8.14 -7.52
C LEU A 74 13.46 8.08 -8.48
N TYR A 75 14.57 8.64 -8.02
CA TYR A 75 15.87 8.43 -8.63
C TYR A 75 16.57 7.29 -7.89
N TYR A 76 17.05 6.31 -8.64
CA TYR A 76 17.60 5.08 -8.08
C TYR A 76 18.79 4.56 -8.88
N THR A 77 19.56 3.70 -8.22
CA THR A 77 20.57 2.83 -8.83
C THR A 77 20.32 1.40 -8.40
N VAL A 78 20.75 0.44 -9.23
CA VAL A 78 20.80 -0.99 -8.85
C VAL A 78 22.26 -1.36 -8.71
N GLU A 79 22.64 -1.99 -7.59
CA GLU A 79 24.00 -2.46 -7.36
C GLU A 79 24.04 -3.98 -7.17
N PRO A 80 24.95 -4.72 -7.83
CA PRO A 80 25.97 -4.24 -8.76
C PRO A 80 25.42 -3.80 -10.13
N SER A 81 25.71 -2.56 -10.52
CA SER A 81 25.12 -1.91 -11.70
C SER A 81 25.41 -2.64 -13.01
N LYS A 82 26.69 -2.95 -13.30
CA LYS A 82 27.09 -3.67 -14.50
C LYS A 82 26.37 -5.01 -14.66
N ARG A 83 26.37 -5.83 -13.59
CA ARG A 83 25.69 -7.13 -13.59
C ARG A 83 24.19 -6.98 -13.85
N TRP A 84 23.55 -5.95 -13.32
CA TRP A 84 22.13 -5.69 -13.61
C TRP A 84 21.92 -5.28 -15.07
N GLN A 85 22.77 -4.40 -15.59
CA GLN A 85 22.69 -3.87 -16.95
C GLN A 85 22.94 -4.92 -18.03
N ASP A 86 23.86 -5.86 -17.79
CA ASP A 86 24.20 -6.95 -18.70
C ASP A 86 23.09 -8.00 -18.84
N MET A 87 22.14 -8.06 -17.89
CA MET A 87 21.01 -8.99 -17.97
C MET A 87 19.99 -8.60 -19.04
N THR A 88 19.42 -9.62 -19.68
CA THR A 88 18.38 -9.44 -20.70
C THR A 88 17.06 -9.05 -20.05
N ARG A 89 16.37 -8.05 -20.60
CA ARG A 89 15.04 -7.63 -20.14
C ARG A 89 13.96 -8.49 -20.77
N TYR A 90 12.95 -8.82 -19.97
CA TYR A 90 11.78 -9.58 -20.41
C TYR A 90 10.49 -8.86 -20.01
N ASN A 91 9.40 -9.13 -20.74
CA ASN A 91 8.06 -8.65 -20.39
C ASN A 91 7.32 -9.62 -19.46
N SER A 92 7.84 -10.84 -19.28
CA SER A 92 7.22 -11.87 -18.47
C SER A 92 8.21 -12.95 -18.05
N PHE A 93 7.91 -13.65 -16.96
CA PHE A 93 8.54 -14.92 -16.59
C PHE A 93 7.47 -16.00 -16.32
N VAL A 94 7.89 -17.26 -16.31
CA VAL A 94 7.02 -18.39 -15.97
C VAL A 94 7.56 -19.07 -14.72
N LEU A 95 6.71 -19.27 -13.72
CA LEU A 95 7.04 -19.97 -12.48
C LEU A 95 5.90 -20.94 -12.14
N ASN A 96 6.23 -22.21 -11.92
CA ASN A 96 5.27 -23.28 -11.60
C ASN A 96 4.10 -23.36 -12.60
N GLY A 97 4.39 -23.17 -13.90
CA GLY A 97 3.39 -23.20 -14.97
C GLY A 97 2.51 -21.95 -15.08
N ILE A 98 2.66 -20.97 -14.20
CA ILE A 98 1.94 -19.70 -14.23
C ILE A 98 2.84 -18.63 -14.84
N LYS A 99 2.29 -17.83 -15.75
CA LYS A 99 3.00 -16.72 -16.40
C LYS A 99 2.69 -15.40 -15.71
N TYR A 100 3.75 -14.66 -15.39
CA TYR A 100 3.70 -13.37 -14.71
C TYR A 100 4.21 -12.29 -15.65
N TYR A 101 3.55 -11.15 -15.70
CA TYR A 101 3.90 -10.04 -16.60
C TYR A 101 4.47 -8.86 -15.82
N SER A 102 5.29 -8.05 -16.50
CA SER A 102 5.64 -6.71 -16.02
C SER A 102 4.36 -5.92 -15.72
N GLU A 103 4.42 -5.02 -14.74
CA GLU A 103 3.31 -4.18 -14.27
C GLU A 103 2.22 -4.91 -13.47
N GLY A 104 2.21 -6.25 -13.48
CA GLY A 104 1.30 -7.07 -12.67
C GLY A 104 1.64 -7.06 -11.18
N PHE A 105 0.66 -7.48 -10.37
CA PHE A 105 0.82 -7.66 -8.93
C PHE A 105 1.05 -9.14 -8.58
N VAL A 106 1.87 -9.36 -7.56
CA VAL A 106 2.24 -10.69 -7.09
C VAL A 106 2.26 -10.74 -5.57
N PHE A 107 1.92 -11.91 -5.03
CA PHE A 107 2.25 -12.27 -3.66
C PHE A 107 3.67 -12.83 -3.61
N VAL A 108 4.40 -12.47 -2.55
CA VAL A 108 5.81 -12.81 -2.33
C VAL A 108 5.92 -13.39 -0.93
N ALA A 109 6.55 -14.56 -0.82
CA ALA A 109 6.73 -15.25 0.45
C ALA A 109 7.52 -14.37 1.43
N ASN A 110 6.96 -14.14 2.62
CA ASN A 110 7.66 -13.49 3.71
C ASN A 110 8.24 -14.52 4.70
N GLU A 111 8.80 -14.04 5.82
CA GLU A 111 9.38 -14.89 6.86
C GLU A 111 8.36 -15.91 7.41
N ALA A 112 7.14 -15.48 7.69
CA ALA A 112 6.09 -16.33 8.25
C ALA A 112 5.65 -17.42 7.27
N THR A 113 5.51 -17.08 5.99
CA THR A 113 5.19 -18.05 4.92
C THR A 113 6.30 -19.09 4.77
N ILE A 114 7.57 -18.66 4.78
CA ILE A 114 8.72 -19.57 4.69
C ILE A 114 8.74 -20.52 5.90
N GLU A 115 8.54 -20.00 7.12
CA GLU A 115 8.52 -20.81 8.33
C GLU A 115 7.37 -21.84 8.33
N ARG A 116 6.18 -21.43 7.88
CA ARG A 116 5.03 -22.34 7.73
C ARG A 116 5.29 -23.43 6.70
N GLN A 117 5.89 -23.09 5.55
CA GLN A 117 6.24 -24.06 4.52
C GLN A 117 7.23 -25.11 5.04
N ARG A 118 8.21 -24.69 5.85
CA ARG A 118 9.14 -25.62 6.52
C ARG A 118 8.41 -26.53 7.52
N ALA A 119 7.52 -25.97 8.33
CA ALA A 119 6.76 -26.74 9.32
C ALA A 119 5.83 -27.77 8.66
N ALA A 120 5.15 -27.38 7.57
CA ALA A 120 4.28 -28.27 6.80
C ALA A 120 5.03 -29.40 6.08
N GLY A 121 6.29 -29.18 5.69
CA GLY A 121 7.16 -30.24 5.16
C GLY A 121 7.63 -31.24 6.22
N THR A 122 7.52 -30.90 7.51
CA THR A 122 7.99 -31.72 8.64
C THR A 122 6.85 -32.48 9.33
N LEU A 123 5.64 -31.90 9.39
CA LEU A 123 4.47 -32.46 10.04
C LEU A 123 3.29 -32.37 9.07
N GLY A 124 2.90 -33.50 8.50
CA GLY A 124 1.81 -33.59 7.52
C GLY A 124 0.55 -32.88 7.98
N SER A 125 0.21 -31.80 7.28
CA SER A 125 -1.08 -31.10 7.23
C SER A 125 -1.64 -30.53 8.56
N ILE A 126 -1.51 -29.22 8.75
CA ILE A 126 -2.33 -28.45 9.69
C ILE A 126 -3.26 -27.51 8.90
N GLY A 127 -4.56 -27.87 8.87
CA GLY A 127 -5.71 -26.97 8.67
C GLY A 127 -5.89 -26.25 7.31
N PRO A 128 -7.10 -25.76 7.00
CA PRO A 128 -7.37 -24.98 5.79
C PRO A 128 -6.57 -23.67 5.81
N LEU A 129 -5.74 -23.48 4.79
CA LEU A 129 -4.79 -22.38 4.70
C LEU A 129 -5.46 -21.06 4.29
N LYS A 130 -5.55 -20.09 5.20
CA LYS A 130 -5.58 -18.66 4.83
C LYS A 130 -4.17 -18.26 4.38
N LYS A 131 -3.82 -18.61 3.14
CA LYS A 131 -2.46 -18.56 2.60
C LYS A 131 -2.00 -17.15 2.16
N SER A 132 -2.93 -16.22 1.94
CA SER A 132 -2.68 -14.93 1.28
C SER A 132 -2.34 -13.77 2.22
N ASP A 133 -2.91 -13.75 3.42
CA ASP A 133 -2.90 -12.56 4.29
C ASP A 133 -1.51 -12.31 4.90
N ASP A 134 -0.70 -13.35 4.98
CA ASP A 134 0.66 -13.28 5.49
C ASP A 134 1.69 -13.01 4.39
N ASP A 135 1.36 -13.16 3.10
CA ASP A 135 2.32 -12.88 2.03
C ASP A 135 2.46 -11.37 1.81
N TRP A 136 3.67 -10.94 1.44
CA TRP A 136 3.88 -9.58 0.97
C TRP A 136 3.30 -9.40 -0.42
N VAL A 137 2.79 -8.21 -0.72
CA VAL A 137 2.28 -7.88 -2.05
C VAL A 137 3.25 -6.93 -2.75
N ALA A 138 3.50 -7.15 -4.03
CA ALA A 138 4.41 -6.32 -4.82
C ALA A 138 3.85 -6.06 -6.22
N ARG A 139 4.18 -4.89 -6.78
CA ARG A 139 3.98 -4.58 -8.20
C ARG A 139 5.28 -4.72 -8.97
N ILE A 140 5.28 -5.51 -10.03
CA ILE A 140 6.46 -5.71 -10.89
C ILE A 140 6.71 -4.47 -11.73
N LEU A 141 7.94 -3.94 -11.71
CA LEU A 141 8.37 -2.79 -12.52
C LEU A 141 9.18 -3.22 -13.74
N GLU A 142 10.13 -4.13 -13.54
CA GLU A 142 11.03 -4.59 -14.60
C GLU A 142 11.45 -6.03 -14.30
N ILE A 143 11.47 -6.88 -15.34
CA ILE A 143 11.95 -8.27 -15.23
C ILE A 143 13.24 -8.39 -16.02
N ARG A 144 14.26 -9.01 -15.42
CA ARG A 144 15.53 -9.31 -16.06
C ARG A 144 15.99 -10.72 -15.74
N ALA A 145 16.72 -11.32 -16.68
CA ALA A 145 17.37 -12.60 -16.45
C ALA A 145 18.82 -12.60 -16.95
N ALA A 146 19.70 -13.23 -16.16
CA ALA A 146 21.02 -13.60 -16.62
C ALA A 146 20.97 -14.92 -17.42
N ASP A 147 20.17 -15.88 -16.94
CA ASP A 147 19.90 -17.17 -17.55
C ASP A 147 18.56 -17.74 -17.04
N GLU A 148 18.23 -18.98 -17.38
CA GLU A 148 16.97 -19.65 -17.04
C GLU A 148 16.75 -19.85 -15.52
N HIS A 149 17.82 -19.86 -14.72
CA HIS A 149 17.77 -20.06 -13.28
C HIS A 149 17.90 -18.74 -12.49
N HIS A 150 18.46 -17.71 -13.11
CA HIS A 150 18.73 -16.42 -12.50
C HIS A 150 17.83 -15.33 -13.07
N VAL A 151 16.57 -15.37 -12.66
CA VAL A 151 15.53 -14.40 -13.06
C VAL A 151 15.17 -13.53 -11.86
N TYR A 152 15.20 -12.21 -12.06
CA TYR A 152 14.97 -11.21 -11.04
C TYR A 152 13.92 -10.18 -11.49
N ALA A 153 13.13 -9.70 -10.53
CA ALA A 153 12.15 -8.64 -10.76
C ALA A 153 12.48 -7.45 -9.85
N ARG A 154 12.57 -6.26 -10.45
CA ARG A 154 12.50 -5.01 -9.69
C ARG A 154 11.04 -4.71 -9.41
N VAL A 155 10.72 -4.37 -8.16
CA VAL A 155 9.34 -4.22 -7.70
C VAL A 155 9.15 -2.94 -6.90
N TYR A 156 7.89 -2.51 -6.77
CA TYR A 156 7.44 -1.70 -5.65
C TYR A 156 6.64 -2.54 -4.68
N TRP A 157 6.94 -2.40 -3.39
CA TRP A 157 6.17 -3.05 -2.32
C TRP A 157 4.80 -2.38 -2.15
N MET A 158 3.77 -3.20 -1.97
CA MET A 158 2.48 -2.80 -1.44
C MET A 158 2.45 -3.18 0.04
N TYR A 159 2.12 -2.22 0.90
CA TYR A 159 2.11 -2.45 2.34
C TYR A 159 0.72 -2.87 2.80
N TRP A 160 0.65 -3.88 3.66
CA TRP A 160 -0.52 -4.02 4.52
C TRP A 160 -0.53 -2.85 5.52
N PRO A 161 -1.70 -2.27 5.84
CA PRO A 161 -1.80 -1.21 6.85
C PRO A 161 -1.14 -1.58 8.18
N ASP A 162 -1.23 -2.85 8.59
CA ASP A 162 -0.62 -3.37 9.82
C ASP A 162 0.92 -3.27 9.84
N GLU A 163 1.55 -3.23 8.67
CA GLU A 163 3.01 -3.13 8.50
C GLU A 163 3.52 -1.69 8.43
N LEU A 164 2.64 -0.69 8.55
CA LEU A 164 3.04 0.71 8.48
C LEU A 164 4.07 1.04 9.58
N PRO A 165 5.26 1.54 9.20
CA PRO A 165 6.32 1.81 10.16
C PRO A 165 5.91 2.80 11.24
N SER A 166 6.47 2.61 12.45
CA SER A 166 6.31 3.58 13.52
C SER A 166 6.84 4.95 13.11
N GLY A 167 6.08 6.00 13.41
CA GLY A 167 6.41 7.37 13.04
C GLY A 167 6.00 7.76 11.62
N THR A 168 5.19 6.95 10.94
CA THR A 168 4.60 7.31 9.65
C THR A 168 3.72 8.56 9.81
N LEU A 169 3.85 9.52 8.90
CA LEU A 169 3.08 10.77 8.92
C LEU A 169 1.76 10.59 8.17
N ASP A 170 0.65 10.74 8.89
CA ASP A 170 -0.70 10.82 8.34
C ASP A 170 -1.27 12.22 8.61
N GLY A 171 -1.24 13.07 7.59
CA GLY A 171 -1.59 14.47 7.73
C GLY A 171 -0.70 15.18 8.76
N LYS A 172 -1.25 15.53 9.92
CA LYS A 172 -0.53 16.17 11.04
C LYS A 172 -0.16 15.19 12.16
N LYS A 173 -0.59 13.93 12.06
CA LYS A 173 -0.43 12.91 13.10
C LYS A 173 0.70 11.97 12.71
N THR A 174 1.34 11.40 13.72
CA THR A 174 2.21 10.23 13.56
C THR A 174 1.42 8.98 13.88
N VAL A 175 1.47 8.00 13.00
CA VAL A 175 0.74 6.74 13.08
C VAL A 175 1.70 5.55 13.03
N GLN A 176 1.18 4.40 13.41
CA GLN A 176 1.83 3.11 13.29
C GLN A 176 0.76 2.05 13.05
N GLY A 177 1.03 1.10 12.17
CA GLY A 177 0.11 0.03 11.84
C GLY A 177 -1.23 0.55 11.30
N ARG A 178 -2.20 -0.37 11.27
CA ARG A 178 -3.53 -0.14 10.70
C ARG A 178 -4.28 0.94 11.46
N GLN A 179 -4.82 1.90 10.72
CA GLN A 179 -5.68 2.95 11.27
C GLN A 179 -7.15 2.54 11.23
N PRO A 180 -8.02 3.10 12.10
CA PRO A 180 -9.42 2.71 12.17
C PRO A 180 -10.22 2.89 10.86
N TYR A 181 -9.73 3.73 9.95
CA TYR A 181 -10.33 3.99 8.65
C TYR A 181 -9.86 3.05 7.53
N HIS A 182 -8.83 2.22 7.77
CA HIS A 182 -8.36 1.25 6.77
C HIS A 182 -9.29 0.04 6.72
N GLY A 183 -9.71 -0.34 5.52
CA GLY A 183 -10.51 -1.55 5.29
C GLY A 183 -9.67 -2.83 5.31
N GLN A 184 -10.33 -3.98 5.48
CA GLN A 184 -9.73 -5.28 5.71
C GLN A 184 -8.82 -5.74 4.55
N ASN A 185 -9.27 -5.49 3.32
CA ASN A 185 -8.55 -5.83 2.08
C ASN A 185 -7.76 -4.65 1.50
N GLU A 186 -7.60 -3.57 2.28
CA GLU A 186 -6.86 -2.38 1.86
C GLU A 186 -5.36 -2.64 1.90
N LEU A 187 -4.69 -2.29 0.81
CA LEU A 187 -3.24 -2.15 0.68
C LEU A 187 -2.88 -0.68 0.55
N ILE A 188 -1.64 -0.35 0.90
CA ILE A 188 -1.05 0.97 0.73
C ILE A 188 0.00 0.87 -0.38
N ALA A 189 -0.25 1.58 -1.48
CA ALA A 189 0.74 1.67 -2.56
C ALA A 189 2.00 2.38 -2.06
N SER A 190 3.20 1.98 -2.49
CA SER A 190 4.42 2.67 -2.07
C SER A 190 5.42 2.86 -3.19
N ASN A 191 6.33 3.81 -3.00
CA ASN A 191 7.54 3.95 -3.83
C ASN A 191 8.72 3.17 -3.23
N HIS A 192 8.49 2.27 -2.29
CA HIS A 192 9.55 1.44 -1.74
C HIS A 192 9.96 0.39 -2.76
N MET A 193 11.09 0.65 -3.41
CA MET A 193 11.67 -0.17 -4.46
C MET A 193 12.60 -1.24 -3.91
N ASP A 194 12.55 -2.43 -4.51
CA ASP A 194 13.49 -3.51 -4.23
C ASP A 194 13.70 -4.41 -5.46
N VAL A 195 14.67 -5.32 -5.39
CA VAL A 195 14.85 -6.39 -6.37
C VAL A 195 14.67 -7.74 -5.68
N ILE A 196 13.80 -8.59 -6.24
CA ILE A 196 13.55 -9.94 -5.75
C ILE A 196 14.00 -10.97 -6.78
N ASN A 197 14.38 -12.15 -6.30
CA ASN A 197 14.48 -13.33 -7.15
C ASN A 197 13.07 -13.88 -7.37
N VAL A 198 12.68 -14.11 -8.63
CA VAL A 198 11.28 -14.45 -8.95
C VAL A 198 10.80 -15.75 -8.30
N VAL A 199 11.70 -16.64 -7.87
CA VAL A 199 11.33 -17.87 -7.16
C VAL A 199 10.70 -17.60 -5.78
N SER A 200 10.81 -16.38 -5.23
CA SER A 200 10.08 -15.99 -4.01
C SER A 200 8.61 -15.64 -4.25
N VAL A 201 8.18 -15.52 -5.51
CA VAL A 201 6.79 -15.26 -5.86
C VAL A 201 5.95 -16.51 -5.59
N THR A 202 4.86 -16.35 -4.83
CA THR A 202 4.00 -17.45 -4.43
C THR A 202 2.82 -17.62 -5.38
N GLN A 203 2.18 -16.52 -5.78
CA GLN A 203 1.00 -16.53 -6.66
C GLN A 203 0.71 -15.13 -7.24
N PRO A 204 -0.09 -15.02 -8.32
CA PRO A 204 -0.58 -13.74 -8.82
C PRO A 204 -1.46 -13.03 -7.78
N ALA A 205 -1.40 -11.70 -7.75
CA ALA A 205 -2.31 -10.86 -6.97
C ALA A 205 -3.16 -9.99 -7.91
N THR A 206 -4.42 -9.75 -7.55
CA THR A 206 -5.28 -8.78 -8.22
C THR A 206 -5.50 -7.64 -7.25
N VAL A 207 -5.03 -6.44 -7.63
CA VAL A 207 -5.07 -5.25 -6.78
C VAL A 207 -5.64 -4.09 -7.60
N ASN A 208 -6.78 -3.57 -7.17
CA ASN A 208 -7.47 -2.49 -7.87
C ASN A 208 -7.17 -1.14 -7.21
N GLN A 209 -7.09 -0.08 -8.02
CA GLN A 209 -7.14 1.27 -7.45
C GLN A 209 -8.60 1.61 -7.19
N TRP A 210 -8.93 1.95 -5.95
CA TRP A 210 -10.26 2.46 -5.61
C TRP A 210 -10.25 3.98 -5.59
N ILE A 211 -11.27 4.57 -6.22
CA ILE A 211 -11.55 6.00 -6.22
C ILE A 211 -12.84 6.18 -5.42
N GLU A 212 -12.79 6.96 -4.34
CA GLU A 212 -13.90 7.08 -3.36
C GLU A 212 -15.21 7.64 -3.94
N SER A 213 -15.18 8.19 -5.16
CA SER A 213 -16.37 8.63 -5.90
C SER A 213 -17.04 7.54 -6.74
N ASP A 214 -16.39 6.37 -6.87
CA ASP A 214 -16.88 5.22 -7.61
C ASP A 214 -17.36 4.15 -6.62
N ASP A 215 -18.67 3.95 -6.56
CA ASP A 215 -19.35 3.03 -5.64
C ASP A 215 -19.43 1.60 -6.21
N GLU A 216 -18.96 1.38 -7.44
CA GLU A 216 -18.98 0.07 -8.08
C GLU A 216 -17.65 -0.69 -7.81
N GLU A 217 -17.79 -1.93 -7.31
CA GLU A 217 -16.75 -2.99 -7.34
C GLU A 217 -15.53 -2.95 -6.38
N ILE A 218 -15.76 -3.03 -5.06
CA ILE A 218 -14.67 -3.43 -4.12
C ILE A 218 -15.03 -4.61 -3.22
N GLN A 219 -16.19 -5.22 -3.40
CA GLN A 219 -16.53 -6.38 -2.58
C GLN A 219 -15.64 -7.55 -3.00
N ASP A 220 -14.74 -7.92 -2.08
CA ASP A 220 -13.92 -9.15 -2.04
C ASP A 220 -12.53 -9.14 -2.71
N ALA A 221 -12.10 -8.05 -3.36
CA ALA A 221 -10.74 -7.94 -3.93
C ALA A 221 -9.79 -7.08 -3.08
N LEU A 222 -8.47 -7.27 -3.27
CA LEU A 222 -7.48 -6.33 -2.72
C LEU A 222 -7.57 -5.01 -3.46
N TYR A 223 -7.45 -3.91 -2.74
CA TYR A 223 -7.52 -2.58 -3.32
C TYR A 223 -6.58 -1.61 -2.62
N TRP A 224 -6.31 -0.48 -3.25
CA TRP A 224 -5.60 0.64 -2.64
C TRP A 224 -6.24 1.96 -3.05
N ARG A 225 -6.28 2.93 -2.13
CA ARG A 225 -6.66 4.33 -2.39
C ARG A 225 -5.64 5.32 -1.85
N GLN A 226 -4.82 4.88 -0.90
CA GLN A 226 -3.80 5.65 -0.23
C GLN A 226 -2.41 5.15 -0.63
N ALA A 227 -1.43 6.04 -0.63
CA ALA A 227 -0.06 5.72 -0.93
C ALA A 227 0.92 6.20 0.15
N TYR A 228 2.06 5.53 0.27
CA TYR A 228 3.13 5.76 1.23
C TYR A 228 4.42 6.15 0.51
N ASP A 229 4.93 7.35 0.82
CA ASP A 229 6.23 7.84 0.38
C ASP A 229 7.32 7.45 1.39
N CYS A 230 8.18 6.51 1.01
CA CYS A 230 9.24 5.99 1.87
C CYS A 230 10.40 6.99 2.10
N ARG A 231 10.47 8.09 1.33
CA ARG A 231 11.53 9.11 1.49
C ARG A 231 11.43 9.84 2.82
N ASN A 232 10.21 10.11 3.27
CA ASN A 232 9.89 10.87 4.47
C ASN A 232 8.89 10.15 5.39
N SER A 233 8.58 8.89 5.08
CA SER A 233 7.60 8.07 5.78
C SER A 233 6.24 8.76 5.89
N GLN A 234 5.66 9.14 4.75
CA GLN A 234 4.39 9.90 4.71
C GLN A 234 3.31 9.17 3.91
N LEU A 235 2.09 9.18 4.44
CA LEU A 235 0.89 8.78 3.70
C LEU A 235 0.31 9.96 2.92
N SER A 236 -0.21 9.66 1.73
CA SER A 236 -1.07 10.58 0.98
C SER A 236 -2.36 10.85 1.76
N SER A 237 -2.98 12.00 1.54
CA SER A 237 -4.31 12.27 2.08
C SER A 237 -5.36 11.29 1.52
N VAL A 238 -6.48 11.17 2.23
CA VAL A 238 -7.69 10.43 1.84
C VAL A 238 -8.87 11.34 2.12
N ASP A 239 -9.99 11.19 1.40
CA ASP A 239 -11.11 12.11 1.55
C ASP A 239 -11.68 12.07 2.98
N LEU A 240 -11.86 13.27 3.53
CA LEU A 240 -12.41 13.45 4.86
C LEU A 240 -13.92 13.58 4.76
N MET A 241 -14.62 12.76 5.53
CA MET A 241 -16.07 12.70 5.54
C MET A 241 -16.59 12.86 6.96
N CYS A 242 -17.91 12.94 7.10
CA CYS A 242 -18.61 13.08 8.38
C CYS A 242 -18.23 14.38 9.14
N LYS A 243 -18.99 14.68 10.19
CA LYS A 243 -18.71 15.82 11.08
C LYS A 243 -17.39 15.66 11.86
N CYS A 244 -16.91 14.44 12.05
CA CYS A 244 -15.69 14.15 12.81
C CYS A 244 -14.41 14.43 12.01
N GLN A 245 -14.52 14.74 10.70
CA GLN A 245 -13.37 15.03 9.83
C GLN A 245 -12.35 13.89 9.80
N THR A 246 -12.85 12.65 9.68
CA THR A 246 -12.02 11.46 9.52
C THR A 246 -12.42 10.70 8.27
N PRO A 247 -11.49 9.98 7.61
CA PRO A 247 -11.84 9.15 6.47
C PRO A 247 -12.86 8.07 6.84
N ALA A 248 -13.59 7.59 5.85
CA ALA A 248 -14.47 6.45 6.00
C ALA A 248 -13.69 5.13 5.94
N ASN A 249 -14.09 4.18 6.78
CA ASN A 249 -13.72 2.79 6.60
C ASN A 249 -14.73 2.16 5.62
N PRO A 250 -14.30 1.63 4.47
CA PRO A 250 -15.20 1.04 3.48
C PRO A 250 -15.94 -0.20 3.98
N ASP A 251 -15.44 -0.88 5.01
CA ASP A 251 -16.13 -2.02 5.62
C ASP A 251 -17.20 -1.60 6.64
N LYS A 252 -17.32 -0.29 6.92
CA LYS A 252 -18.28 0.24 7.88
C LYS A 252 -19.40 0.98 7.18
N THR A 253 -20.61 0.81 7.71
CA THR A 253 -21.80 1.48 7.19
C THR A 253 -21.69 3.01 7.35
N LEU A 254 -21.79 3.70 6.21
CA LEU A 254 -22.06 5.12 6.17
C LEU A 254 -23.56 5.38 6.00
N ILE A 255 -24.05 6.44 6.62
CA ILE A 255 -25.44 6.89 6.52
C ILE A 255 -25.44 8.22 5.77
N GLY A 256 -26.05 8.22 4.58
CA GLY A 256 -26.26 9.42 3.77
C GLY A 256 -27.54 10.15 4.17
N CYS A 257 -27.47 11.47 4.28
CA CYS A 257 -28.66 12.29 4.47
C CYS A 257 -29.43 12.43 3.15
N THR A 258 -30.67 11.95 3.12
CA THR A 258 -31.53 11.99 1.92
C THR A 258 -32.10 13.38 1.61
N SER A 259 -31.96 14.34 2.53
CA SER A 259 -32.36 15.72 2.27
C SER A 259 -31.48 16.30 1.16
N SER A 260 -32.11 16.81 0.11
CA SER A 260 -31.47 17.44 -1.04
C SER A 260 -30.59 18.64 -0.66
N GLU A 261 -30.87 19.28 0.47
CA GLU A 261 -30.09 20.43 0.98
C GLU A 261 -28.88 20.01 1.82
N CYS A 262 -28.82 18.74 2.27
CA CYS A 262 -27.74 18.24 3.11
C CYS A 262 -26.73 17.42 2.31
N GLY A 263 -27.15 16.30 1.71
CA GLY A 263 -26.27 15.41 0.94
C GLY A 263 -25.03 14.86 1.67
N LYS A 264 -24.92 15.04 2.99
CA LYS A 264 -23.74 14.64 3.78
C LYS A 264 -23.79 13.16 4.14
N TRP A 265 -22.62 12.53 4.11
CA TRP A 265 -22.39 11.18 4.62
C TRP A 265 -21.79 11.21 6.02
N MET A 266 -22.28 10.33 6.89
CA MET A 266 -21.92 10.26 8.31
C MET A 266 -21.57 8.83 8.69
N HIS A 267 -20.55 8.64 9.55
CA HIS A 267 -20.33 7.34 10.19
C HIS A 267 -21.53 7.01 11.08
N ARG A 268 -21.99 5.76 11.02
CA ARG A 268 -23.14 5.29 11.82
C ARG A 268 -22.94 5.57 13.31
N GLU A 269 -21.72 5.40 13.81
CA GLU A 269 -21.37 5.64 15.22
C GLU A 269 -21.42 7.13 15.56
N CYS A 270 -20.93 7.99 14.68
CA CYS A 270 -20.99 9.45 14.87
C CYS A 270 -22.43 9.97 14.86
N LEU A 271 -23.28 9.42 14.00
CA LEU A 271 -24.71 9.75 13.97
C LEU A 271 -25.40 9.26 15.26
N SER A 272 -25.16 8.01 15.66
CA SER A 272 -25.74 7.44 16.87
C SER A 272 -25.33 8.24 18.11
N HIS A 273 -24.06 8.61 18.22
CA HIS A 273 -23.57 9.44 19.31
C HIS A 273 -24.23 10.82 19.31
N ASP A 274 -24.40 11.46 18.16
CA ASP A 274 -25.06 12.75 18.05
C ASP A 274 -26.51 12.71 18.58
N VAL A 275 -27.27 11.71 18.13
CA VAL A 275 -28.67 11.52 18.57
C VAL A 275 -28.73 11.26 20.07
N LEU A 276 -27.85 10.40 20.60
CA LEU A 276 -27.80 10.11 22.04
C LEU A 276 -27.45 11.34 22.87
N MET A 277 -26.50 12.16 22.41
CA MET A 277 -26.14 13.41 23.09
C MET A 277 -27.30 14.41 23.09
N GLN A 278 -28.01 14.58 21.97
CA GLN A 278 -29.19 15.44 21.89
C GLN A 278 -30.32 14.96 22.84
N VAL A 279 -30.55 13.64 22.91
CA VAL A 279 -31.54 13.06 23.82
C VAL A 279 -31.12 13.30 25.28
N PHE A 280 -29.83 13.12 25.59
CA PHE A 280 -29.30 13.37 26.93
C PHE A 280 -29.41 14.84 27.32
N GLU A 281 -29.10 15.79 26.44
CA GLU A 281 -29.27 17.22 26.68
C GLU A 281 -30.75 17.57 26.94
N ARG A 282 -31.68 16.92 26.24
CA ARG A 282 -33.13 17.14 26.40
C ARG A 282 -33.68 16.56 27.70
N LEU A 283 -33.26 15.36 28.09
CA LEU A 283 -33.87 14.58 29.18
C LEU A 283 -33.05 14.61 30.48
N GLY A 284 -31.75 14.87 30.40
CA GLY A 284 -30.82 14.74 31.52
C GLY A 284 -30.74 13.31 32.06
N THR A 285 -30.36 13.17 33.33
CA THR A 285 -30.29 11.87 34.03
C THR A 285 -31.59 11.50 34.74
N THR A 286 -32.53 12.43 34.86
CA THR A 286 -33.68 12.31 35.77
C THR A 286 -35.02 12.11 35.07
N LYS A 287 -35.13 12.44 33.77
CA LYS A 287 -36.39 12.30 33.02
C LYS A 287 -36.38 11.02 32.20
N PRO A 288 -37.31 10.07 32.44
CA PRO A 288 -37.38 8.86 31.63
C PRO A 288 -37.81 9.19 30.19
N HIS A 289 -37.27 8.45 29.22
CA HIS A 289 -37.77 8.48 27.86
C HIS A 289 -39.17 7.84 27.83
N ARG A 290 -40.20 8.59 27.46
CA ARG A 290 -41.54 8.07 27.21
C ARG A 290 -41.79 8.05 25.71
N THR A 291 -42.01 6.86 25.15
CA THR A 291 -42.53 6.70 23.79
C THR A 291 -43.98 7.19 23.78
N GLU A 292 -44.31 8.11 22.87
CA GLU A 292 -45.70 8.57 22.69
C GLU A 292 -46.55 7.37 22.23
N GLY A 293 -47.28 6.79 23.19
CA GLY A 293 -48.07 5.57 23.00
C GLY A 293 -48.49 4.91 24.31
N THR A 294 -47.72 5.07 25.39
CA THR A 294 -48.08 4.61 26.75
C THR A 294 -48.65 5.73 27.60
N ILE A 295 -49.76 6.33 27.16
CA ILE A 295 -50.69 7.00 28.06
C ILE A 295 -51.64 5.91 28.56
N VAL A 296 -51.20 5.15 29.57
CA VAL A 296 -52.15 4.38 30.38
C VAL A 296 -52.98 5.41 31.13
N LYS A 297 -54.27 5.48 30.81
CA LYS A 297 -55.24 6.27 31.56
C LYS A 297 -55.26 5.71 32.99
N GLU A 298 -54.71 6.46 33.94
CA GLU A 298 -55.04 6.25 35.35
C GLU A 298 -56.49 6.68 35.53
N GLU A 299 -57.40 5.70 35.63
CA GLU A 299 -58.74 5.92 36.16
C GLU A 299 -58.61 6.31 37.63
N LYS A 300 -59.10 7.50 37.95
CA LYS A 300 -59.31 7.93 39.33
C LYS A 300 -60.46 7.13 39.93
N VAL A 301 -60.19 6.43 41.02
CA VAL A 301 -61.19 5.92 41.98
C VAL A 301 -61.57 7.05 42.94
#